data_AF-A0A3B8Y3M9-F1
#
_entry.id   AF-A0A3B8Y3M9-F1
#
_cell.length_a   1.000
_cell.length_b   1.000
_cell.length_c   1.000
_cell.angle_alpha   90.00
_cell.angle_beta   90.00
_cell.angle_gamma   90.00
#
_symmetry.space_group_name_H-M   'P 1'
#
loop_
_entity.id
_entity.type
_entity.pdbx_description
1 polymer ?
#
loop_
_entity_poly.entity_id
_entity_poly.type
_entity_poly.pdbx_seq_one_letter_code
_entity_poly.pdbx_strand_id
1 'polypeptide(L)'
;TSGTGRAANIGRPAAGKTGTTDSERNVWFVGYVPQLATAVWVGDDANRALGKGVTGGGDAAPIWRDFMKQAMQNQPVKQFHAASKFPRPKAK
;
A
#
# COMPACT_ATOMS: atom_id res chain seq x y z
N THR A 1 11.54 0.67 9.59
CA THR A 1 10.85 -0.03 8.48
C THR A 1 11.87 -0.47 7.44
N SER A 2 12.23 -1.76 7.44
CA SER A 2 13.02 -2.39 6.37
C SER A 2 12.06 -3.07 5.39
N GLY A 3 12.05 -2.67 4.13
CA GLY A 3 11.17 -3.24 3.10
C GLY A 3 10.92 -2.29 1.93
N THR A 4 10.40 -2.82 0.82
CA THR A 4 10.16 -2.08 -0.43
C THR A 4 9.09 -0.98 -0.30
N GLY A 5 8.23 -1.06 0.71
CA GLY A 5 7.21 -0.05 1.00
C GLY A 5 7.68 1.16 1.82
N ARG A 6 8.99 1.39 1.99
CA ARG A 6 9.52 2.49 2.84
C ARG A 6 8.98 3.87 2.43
N ALA A 7 8.79 4.09 1.14
CA ALA A 7 8.25 5.34 0.61
C ALA A 7 6.76 5.57 0.97
N ALA A 8 6.02 4.54 1.38
CA ALA A 8 4.64 4.65 1.84
C ALA A 8 4.49 5.09 3.31
N ASN A 9 5.59 5.43 3.99
CA ASN A 9 5.52 5.81 5.41
C ASN A 9 4.76 7.13 5.60
N ILE A 10 3.67 7.06 6.37
CA ILE A 10 2.80 8.19 6.72
C ILE A 10 2.91 8.59 8.21
N GLY A 11 3.84 8.00 8.98
CA GLY A 11 4.06 8.36 10.39
C GLY A 11 3.06 7.77 11.39
N ARG A 12 2.28 6.76 10.98
CA ARG A 12 1.28 6.07 11.82
C ARG A 12 1.23 4.56 11.48
N PRO A 13 0.61 3.72 12.33
CA PRO A 13 0.45 2.30 12.03
C PRO A 13 -0.24 2.10 10.67
N ALA A 14 0.50 1.47 9.76
CA ALA A 14 0.07 1.17 8.41
C ALA A 14 0.71 -0.14 7.95
N ALA A 15 0.01 -0.89 7.12
CA ALA A 15 0.52 -2.08 6.46
C ALA A 15 0.31 -1.93 4.95
N GLY A 16 1.21 -2.50 4.16
CA GLY A 16 1.08 -2.43 2.71
C GLY A 16 2.08 -3.32 1.99
N LYS A 17 1.82 -3.53 0.71
CA LYS A 17 2.60 -4.40 -0.16
C LYS A 17 2.80 -3.74 -1.51
N THR A 18 4.04 -3.76 -1.98
CA THR A 18 4.38 -3.39 -3.35
C THR A 18 4.07 -4.54 -4.30
N GLY A 19 3.57 -4.21 -5.49
CA GLY A 19 3.45 -5.12 -6.63
C GLY A 19 4.12 -4.50 -7.87
N THR A 20 4.79 -5.33 -8.66
CA THR A 20 5.35 -4.96 -9.96
C THR A 20 5.09 -6.16 -10.87
N THR A 21 4.44 -5.96 -12.02
CA THR A 21 4.27 -7.02 -13.03
C THR A 21 5.50 -7.11 -13.93
N ASP A 22 5.62 -8.20 -14.69
CA ASP A 22 6.72 -8.42 -15.63
C ASP A 22 6.95 -7.24 -16.58
N SER A 23 8.22 -7.01 -16.91
CA SER A 23 8.68 -5.91 -17.77
C SER A 23 8.26 -4.50 -17.30
N GLU A 24 7.98 -4.30 -16.01
CA GLU A 24 7.69 -2.98 -15.41
C GLU A 24 6.50 -2.26 -16.09
N ARG A 25 5.54 -3.03 -16.59
CA ARG A 25 4.36 -2.48 -17.30
C ARG A 25 3.30 -1.95 -16.34
N ASN A 26 3.17 -2.58 -15.17
CA ASN A 26 2.21 -2.20 -14.16
C ASN A 26 2.89 -2.24 -12.79
N VAL A 27 2.70 -1.18 -12.02
CA VAL A 27 3.18 -1.09 -10.65
C VAL A 27 2.05 -0.74 -9.71
N TRP A 28 2.08 -1.34 -8.55
CA TRP A 28 1.02 -1.29 -7.55
C TRP A 28 1.59 -0.99 -6.18
N PHE A 29 0.82 -0.24 -5.42
CA PHE A 29 0.93 -0.22 -3.98
C PHE A 29 -0.45 -0.35 -3.36
N VAL A 30 -0.65 -1.44 -2.62
CA VAL A 30 -1.89 -1.67 -1.86
C VAL A 30 -1.55 -1.59 -0.39
N GLY A 31 -2.22 -0.70 0.32
CA GLY A 31 -1.95 -0.44 1.73
C GLY A 31 -3.18 0.01 2.48
N TYR A 32 -3.13 -0.14 3.80
CA TYR A 32 -4.23 0.18 4.68
C TYR A 32 -3.77 0.65 6.06
N VAL A 33 -4.65 1.43 6.68
CA VAL A 33 -4.71 1.71 8.12
C VAL A 33 -6.00 1.07 8.66
N PRO A 34 -6.23 0.97 9.98
CA PRO A 34 -7.44 0.35 10.51
C PRO A 34 -8.76 0.98 10.03
N GLN A 35 -8.71 2.19 9.48
CA GLN A 35 -9.89 2.98 9.08
C GLN A 35 -10.11 3.02 7.57
N LEU A 36 -9.09 2.76 6.77
CA LEU A 36 -9.13 2.96 5.33
C LEU A 36 -8.13 2.06 4.62
N ALA A 37 -8.59 1.38 3.56
CA ALA A 37 -7.76 0.65 2.62
C ALA A 37 -7.74 1.38 1.28
N THR A 38 -6.57 1.43 0.65
CA THR A 38 -6.35 2.14 -0.62
C THR A 38 -5.42 1.32 -1.50
N ALA A 39 -5.77 1.21 -2.78
CA ALA A 39 -4.92 0.62 -3.81
C ALA A 39 -4.55 1.71 -4.83
N VAL A 40 -3.27 1.79 -5.17
CA VAL A 40 -2.75 2.65 -6.25
C VAL A 40 -2.16 1.76 -7.33
N TRP A 41 -2.55 2.03 -8.56
CA TRP A 41 -1.98 1.47 -9.78
C TRP A 41 -1.38 2.59 -10.61
N VAL A 42 -0.23 2.30 -11.21
CA VAL A 42 0.35 3.10 -12.28
C VAL A 42 0.67 2.13 -13.42
N GLY A 43 0.20 2.48 -14.60
CA GLY A 43 0.35 1.69 -15.82
C GLY A 43 -0.02 2.52 -17.03
N ASP A 44 0.19 1.93 -18.20
CA ASP A 44 -0.23 2.46 -19.49
C ASP A 44 -1.46 1.69 -19.97
N ASP A 45 -2.50 2.37 -20.45
CA ASP A 45 -3.75 1.71 -20.88
C ASP A 45 -3.55 0.74 -22.05
N ALA A 46 -2.51 0.94 -22.87
CA ALA A 46 -2.10 0.01 -23.92
C ALA A 46 -1.06 -1.02 -23.44
N ASN A 47 -0.87 -1.14 -22.12
CA ASN A 47 0.04 -2.06 -21.43
C ASN A 47 1.51 -1.94 -21.90
N ARG A 48 1.93 -0.74 -22.31
CA ARG A 48 3.33 -0.47 -22.68
C ARG A 48 4.22 -0.46 -21.43
N ALA A 49 5.51 -0.75 -21.61
CA ALA A 49 6.47 -0.70 -20.52
C ALA A 49 6.61 0.75 -20.01
N LEU A 50 6.58 0.95 -18.69
CA LEU A 50 6.65 2.28 -18.10
C LEU A 50 8.06 2.89 -18.15
N GLY A 51 9.07 2.06 -18.43
CA GLY A 51 10.47 2.43 -18.44
C GLY A 51 11.27 1.65 -17.40
N LYS A 52 12.59 1.63 -17.57
CA LYS A 52 13.50 0.88 -16.68
C LYS A 52 13.49 1.44 -15.27
N GLY A 53 13.35 0.57 -14.27
CA GLY A 53 13.46 0.90 -12.86
C GLY A 53 12.15 1.37 -12.21
N VAL A 54 11.03 1.30 -12.92
CA VAL A 54 9.71 1.65 -12.39
C VAL A 54 9.22 0.52 -11.48
N THR A 55 8.88 0.84 -10.23
CA THR A 55 8.51 -0.16 -9.21
C THR A 55 7.34 0.29 -8.35
N GLY A 56 6.61 -0.67 -7.77
CA GLY A 56 5.54 -0.35 -6.82
C GLY A 56 6.03 0.41 -5.58
N GLY A 57 7.30 0.22 -5.19
CA GLY A 57 7.90 0.91 -4.05
C GLY A 57 8.44 2.31 -4.37
N GLY A 58 8.93 2.52 -5.60
CA GLY A 58 9.45 3.80 -6.05
C GLY A 58 8.35 4.76 -6.52
N ASP A 59 7.34 4.24 -7.21
CA ASP A 59 6.42 5.07 -7.99
C ASP A 59 4.98 5.05 -7.43
N ALA A 60 4.44 3.86 -7.13
CA ALA A 60 3.07 3.76 -6.59
C ALA A 60 2.99 4.11 -5.09
N ALA A 61 4.02 3.77 -4.31
CA ALA A 61 4.05 4.00 -2.85
C ALA A 61 4.04 5.49 -2.45
N PRO A 62 4.77 6.42 -3.10
CA PRO A 62 4.66 7.84 -2.80
C PRO A 62 3.27 8.42 -3.10
N ILE A 63 2.62 8.01 -4.19
CA ILE A 63 1.26 8.44 -4.52
C ILE A 63 0.29 8.00 -3.42
N TRP A 64 0.40 6.74 -2.98
CA TRP A 64 -0.39 6.23 -1.86
C TRP A 64 -0.14 7.03 -0.58
N ARG A 65 1.13 7.35 -0.27
CA ARG A 65 1.51 8.14 0.91
C ARG A 65 0.83 9.51 0.88
N ASP A 66 0.90 10.21 -0.24
CA ASP A 66 0.44 11.60 -0.33
C ASP A 66 -1.09 11.67 -0.23
N PHE A 67 -1.79 10.75 -0.89
CA PHE A 67 -3.24 10.58 -0.71
C PHE A 67 -3.59 10.29 0.76
N MET A 68 -2.94 9.30 1.38
CA MET A 68 -3.25 8.88 2.74
C MET A 68 -2.94 9.94 3.80
N LYS A 69 -1.89 10.75 3.60
CA LYS A 69 -1.59 11.89 4.47
C LYS A 69 -2.74 12.89 4.50
N GLN A 70 -3.31 13.21 3.34
CA GLN A 70 -4.46 14.12 3.25
C GLN A 70 -5.72 13.47 3.82
N ALA A 71 -6.04 12.24 3.38
CA ALA A 71 -7.24 11.53 3.83
C ALA A 71 -7.27 11.34 5.37
N MET A 72 -6.10 11.15 5.99
CA MET A 72 -5.99 10.87 7.43
C MET A 72 -5.65 12.09 8.30
N GLN A 73 -5.51 13.31 7.73
CA GLN A 73 -4.99 14.49 8.44
C GLN A 73 -5.74 14.78 9.75
N ASN A 74 -7.06 14.61 9.77
CA ASN A 74 -7.92 14.87 10.94
C ASN A 74 -8.51 13.58 11.54
N GLN A 75 -7.95 12.41 11.19
CA GLN A 75 -8.44 11.11 11.66
C GLN A 75 -7.58 10.60 12.81
N PRO A 76 -8.19 10.11 13.92
CA PRO A 76 -7.44 9.60 15.06
C PRO A 76 -6.51 8.46 14.64
N VAL A 77 -5.33 8.36 15.28
CA VAL A 77 -4.39 7.27 15.05
C VAL A 77 -4.89 6.00 15.74
N LYS A 78 -5.33 5.00 14.96
CA LYS A 78 -5.74 3.70 15.48
C LYS A 78 -4.65 2.65 15.32
N GLN A 79 -4.63 1.70 16.25
CA GLN A 79 -3.77 0.50 16.19
C GLN A 79 -4.53 -0.66 15.53
N PHE A 80 -3.79 -1.59 14.92
CA PHE A 80 -4.37 -2.84 14.47
C PHE A 80 -4.77 -3.71 15.67
N HIS A 81 -5.91 -4.41 15.56
CA HIS A 81 -6.31 -5.38 16.56
C HIS A 81 -5.33 -6.56 16.55
N ALA A 82 -4.97 -7.05 17.74
CA ALA A 82 -4.20 -8.27 17.86
C ALA A 82 -4.97 -9.45 17.25
N ALA A 83 -4.26 -10.33 16.54
CA ALA A 83 -4.84 -11.51 15.91
C ALA A 83 -5.61 -12.40 16.90
N SER A 84 -5.18 -12.44 18.17
CA SER A 84 -5.83 -13.18 19.26
C SER A 84 -7.24 -12.70 19.60
N LYS A 85 -7.64 -11.50 19.15
CA LYS A 85 -8.99 -10.96 19.36
C LYS A 85 -10.00 -11.43 18.30
N PHE A 86 -9.55 -12.12 17.24
CA PHE A 86 -10.45 -12.68 16.24
C PHE A 86 -10.91 -14.08 16.68
N PRO A 87 -12.23 -14.36 16.71
CA PRO A 87 -12.73 -15.70 16.97
C PRO A 87 -12.16 -16.65 15.92
N ARG A 88 -11.48 -17.71 16.38
CA ARG A 88 -10.95 -18.73 15.48
C ARG A 88 -12.13 -19.48 14.85
N PRO A 89 -12.17 -19.65 13.52
CA PRO A 89 -13.19 -20.50 12.89
C PRO A 89 -13.16 -21.88 13.53
N LYS A 90 -14.33 -22.43 13.87
CA LYS A 90 -14.42 -23.83 14.31
C LYS A 90 -14.01 -24.72 13.14
N ALA A 91 -13.18 -25.72 13.41
CA ALA A 91 -12.88 -26.75 12.42
C ALA A 91 -14.22 -27.40 12.00
N LYS A 92 -14.35 -27.69 10.70
CA LYS A 92 -15.48 -28.46 10.17
C LYS A 92 -15.35 -29.91 10.59
#